data_AF-A0A5N7BZ41-F1
#
_entry.id   AF-A0A5N7BZ41-F1
#
_cell.length_a   1.000
_cell.length_b   1.000
_cell.length_c   1.000
_cell.angle_alpha   90.00
_cell.angle_beta   90.00
_cell.angle_gamma   90.00
#
_symmetry.space_group_name_H-M   'P 1'
#
loop_
_entity.id
_entity.type
_entity.pdbx_description
1 polymer ?
#
loop_
_entity_poly.entity_id
_entity_poly.type
_entity_poly.pdbx_seq_one_letter_code
_entity_poly.pdbx_strand_id
1 'polypeptide(L)'
;MASPGNSLPLRVNTSRLASQIQKPANISEVEDYRSGYPRLTALLSSHSPYFICRSFTRLRARVLLLKQDRLSVLEQKLDQLDEQESSHLFLGKSRSDKNLDRMALLSEVDSCLTDYDSFLERTHRTLGLGPPSQRDVQALRNWLDGTGAVARDERAYLTHFQDLVTVAPTGDTAVVRLETWVEDQLIRYYSGFRNGPYHDASNDANVYIYSGSLIRRAAKALLLFMITMLLLAPVILCNITHSVSLRVIIIMAFTISYLLILSILAKSRTMELIIAGAT
;
A
#
# COMPACT_ATOMS: atom_id res chain seq x y z
N MET A 1 -68.61 36.41 -16.84
CA MET A 1 -67.37 35.96 -17.47
C MET A 1 -66.21 36.41 -16.57
N ALA A 2 -65.57 35.45 -15.90
CA ALA A 2 -64.25 35.47 -15.22
C ALA A 2 -63.81 36.63 -14.27
N SER A 3 -63.70 36.31 -12.98
CA SER A 3 -62.61 36.73 -12.05
C SER A 3 -61.27 36.08 -12.51
N PRO A 4 -60.04 36.35 -11.97
CA PRO A 4 -59.67 36.98 -10.68
C PRO A 4 -58.43 37.92 -10.76
N GLY A 5 -57.99 38.54 -9.65
CA GLY A 5 -56.72 38.11 -9.06
C GLY A 5 -55.92 39.26 -8.46
N ASN A 6 -56.11 39.47 -7.17
CA ASN A 6 -55.30 40.35 -6.33
C ASN A 6 -54.14 39.51 -5.74
N SER A 7 -52.88 39.87 -5.98
CA SER A 7 -51.76 39.30 -5.20
C SER A 7 -50.54 40.22 -5.18
N LEU A 8 -50.13 40.57 -3.96
CA LEU A 8 -48.88 41.23 -3.60
C LEU A 8 -47.69 40.31 -3.94
N PRO A 9 -46.52 40.85 -4.32
CA PRO A 9 -45.31 40.04 -4.40
C PRO A 9 -44.79 39.75 -2.99
N LEU A 10 -44.89 38.48 -2.58
CA LEU A 10 -44.16 37.90 -1.45
C LEU A 10 -42.66 38.05 -1.72
N ARG A 11 -42.02 38.94 -0.96
CA ARG A 11 -40.57 39.11 -0.90
C ARG A 11 -39.98 37.83 -0.33
N VAL A 12 -39.49 36.96 -1.21
CA VAL A 12 -38.79 35.72 -0.85
C VAL A 12 -37.55 36.10 -0.03
N ASN A 13 -37.58 35.76 1.25
CA ASN A 13 -36.45 35.91 2.17
C ASN A 13 -35.37 34.88 1.78
N THR A 14 -34.50 35.27 0.85
CA THR A 14 -33.35 34.48 0.38
C THR A 14 -32.25 34.29 1.44
N SER A 15 -32.40 34.86 2.64
CA SER A 15 -31.47 34.71 3.77
C SER A 15 -31.67 33.44 4.62
N ARG A 16 -32.75 32.66 4.40
CA ARG A 16 -33.00 31.39 5.12
C ARG A 16 -32.65 30.11 4.35
N LEU A 17 -32.25 30.22 3.09
CA LEU A 17 -31.83 29.08 2.25
C LEU A 17 -30.31 28.82 2.27
N ALA A 18 -29.53 29.65 2.97
CA ALA A 18 -28.08 29.53 3.04
C ALA A 18 -27.56 28.81 4.31
N SER A 19 -28.44 28.24 5.15
CA SER A 19 -28.05 27.59 6.42
C SER A 19 -28.47 26.12 6.53
N GLN A 20 -28.70 25.44 5.41
CA GLN A 20 -28.93 23.99 5.39
C GLN A 20 -28.13 23.34 4.25
N ILE A 21 -26.80 23.53 4.27
CA ILE A 21 -25.94 22.46 3.78
C ILE A 21 -25.91 21.45 4.91
N GLN A 22 -26.81 20.46 4.81
CA GLN A 22 -26.88 19.29 5.66
C GLN A 22 -25.45 18.72 5.82
N LYS A 23 -24.88 18.81 7.04
CA LYS A 23 -23.69 18.04 7.42
C LYS A 23 -24.05 16.57 7.14
N PRO A 24 -23.28 15.82 6.33
CA PRO A 24 -23.62 14.43 6.04
C PRO A 24 -23.76 13.65 7.36
N ALA A 25 -24.78 12.79 7.41
CA ALA A 25 -25.25 12.09 8.59
C ALA A 25 -24.11 11.49 9.43
N ASN A 26 -24.14 11.78 10.74
CA ASN A 26 -23.40 11.13 11.83
C ASN A 26 -22.14 10.34 11.41
N ILE A 27 -21.03 11.05 11.21
CA ILE A 27 -19.73 10.42 11.40
C ILE A 27 -19.59 10.27 12.91
N SER A 28 -19.88 9.08 13.44
CA SER A 28 -19.51 8.76 14.82
C SER A 28 -18.01 8.93 14.93
N GLU A 29 -17.57 9.79 15.83
CA GLU A 29 -16.16 9.99 16.09
C GLU A 29 -15.57 8.67 16.60
N VAL A 30 -14.27 8.44 16.39
CA VAL A 30 -13.62 7.23 16.91
C VAL A 30 -13.86 7.06 18.42
N GLU A 31 -13.97 8.16 19.16
CA GLU A 31 -14.19 8.15 20.62
C GLU A 31 -15.60 7.74 21.05
N ASP A 32 -16.59 7.79 20.15
CA ASP A 32 -17.97 7.36 20.42
C ASP A 32 -18.05 5.84 20.65
N TYR A 33 -17.05 5.10 20.17
CA TYR A 33 -16.96 3.66 20.35
C TYR A 33 -16.39 3.29 21.72
N ARG A 34 -16.90 2.19 22.27
CA ARG A 34 -16.44 1.61 23.55
C ARG A 34 -14.94 1.31 23.49
N SER A 35 -14.21 1.67 24.55
CA SER A 35 -12.79 1.32 24.71
C SER A 35 -12.57 -0.18 24.54
N GLY A 36 -11.42 -0.55 23.97
CA GLY A 36 -11.16 -1.91 23.52
C GLY A 36 -10.96 -2.01 22.01
N TYR A 37 -11.18 -3.23 21.51
CA TYR A 37 -11.26 -3.52 20.08
C TYR A 37 -12.27 -2.65 19.31
N PRO A 38 -13.48 -2.32 19.82
CA PRO A 38 -14.43 -1.51 19.06
C PRO A 38 -13.83 -0.15 18.64
N ARG A 39 -13.22 0.56 19.60
CA ARG A 39 -12.53 1.82 19.34
C ARG A 39 -11.30 1.67 18.44
N LEU A 40 -10.48 0.65 18.64
CA LEU A 40 -9.34 0.38 17.74
C LEU A 40 -9.83 0.13 16.31
N THR A 41 -10.84 -0.72 16.12
CA THR A 41 -11.36 -1.02 14.77
C THR A 41 -11.97 0.21 14.10
N ALA A 42 -12.63 1.08 14.87
CA ALA A 42 -13.10 2.37 14.37
C ALA A 42 -11.94 3.22 13.87
N LEU A 43 -10.85 3.33 14.65
CA LEU A 43 -9.63 4.02 14.23
C LEU A 43 -9.02 3.43 12.96
N LEU A 44 -8.83 2.10 12.90
CA LEU A 44 -8.26 1.43 11.73
C LEU A 44 -9.12 1.70 10.49
N SER A 45 -10.44 1.63 10.61
CA SER A 45 -11.37 1.88 9.51
C SER A 45 -11.37 3.35 9.03
N SER A 46 -11.03 4.29 9.91
CA SER A 46 -10.99 5.72 9.57
C SER A 46 -9.82 6.09 8.66
N HIS A 47 -8.72 5.32 8.68
CA HIS A 47 -7.51 5.59 7.92
C HIS A 47 -6.91 4.31 7.36
N SER A 48 -7.07 4.09 6.05
CA SER A 48 -6.61 2.86 5.39
C SER A 48 -5.12 2.52 5.65
N PRO A 49 -4.16 3.47 5.65
CA PRO A 49 -2.77 3.17 6.00
C PRO A 49 -2.53 2.59 7.41
N TYR A 50 -3.50 2.68 8.33
CA TYR A 50 -3.40 2.07 9.66
C TYR A 50 -3.66 0.56 9.68
N PHE A 51 -4.10 -0.05 8.57
CA PHE A 51 -4.18 -1.51 8.43
C PHE A 51 -2.77 -2.12 8.32
N ILE A 52 -2.03 -2.04 9.42
CA ILE A 52 -0.66 -2.50 9.59
C ILE A 52 -0.69 -3.85 10.28
N CYS A 53 -0.09 -4.85 9.67
CA CYS A 53 0.01 -6.19 10.21
C CYS A 53 1.42 -6.75 10.01
N ARG A 54 1.68 -7.94 10.58
CA ARG A 54 2.93 -8.66 10.33
C ARG A 54 2.80 -9.54 9.10
N SER A 55 3.81 -9.54 8.23
CA SER A 55 3.89 -10.44 7.07
C SER A 55 4.30 -11.86 7.47
N PHE A 56 4.99 -12.01 8.61
CA PHE A 56 5.50 -13.27 9.14
C PHE A 56 6.42 -13.99 8.14
N THR A 57 7.26 -13.24 7.42
CA THR A 57 8.08 -13.78 6.31
C THR A 57 8.91 -14.99 6.72
N ARG A 58 9.56 -14.93 7.88
CA ARG A 58 10.36 -16.05 8.41
C ARG A 58 9.52 -17.30 8.66
N LEU A 59 8.31 -17.15 9.21
CA LEU A 59 7.44 -18.28 9.51
C LEU A 59 6.89 -18.90 8.22
N ARG A 60 6.49 -18.05 7.26
CA ARG A 60 6.05 -18.49 5.93
C ARG A 60 7.13 -19.26 5.20
N ALA A 61 8.37 -18.76 5.20
CA ALA A 61 9.51 -19.44 4.60
C ALA A 61 9.72 -20.84 5.23
N ARG A 62 9.62 -20.94 6.55
CA ARG A 62 9.70 -22.24 7.24
C ARG A 62 8.62 -23.22 6.77
N VAL A 63 7.38 -22.76 6.67
CA VAL A 63 6.27 -23.61 6.20
C VAL A 63 6.44 -24.01 4.74
N LEU A 64 6.91 -23.08 3.87
CA LEU A 64 7.21 -23.39 2.47
C LEU A 64 8.26 -24.50 2.35
N LEU A 65 9.36 -24.38 3.07
CA LEU A 65 10.44 -25.37 3.05
C LEU A 65 9.95 -26.76 3.50
N LEU A 66 9.10 -26.82 4.54
CA LEU A 66 8.54 -28.09 5.01
C LEU A 66 7.59 -28.73 4.00
N LYS A 67 6.78 -27.93 3.29
CA LYS A 67 5.89 -28.44 2.24
C LYS A 67 6.69 -28.91 1.02
N GLN A 68 7.73 -28.18 0.64
CA GLN A 68 8.63 -28.55 -0.45
C GLN A 68 9.35 -29.87 -0.16
N ASP A 69 9.92 -30.02 1.03
CA ASP A 69 10.59 -31.26 1.44
C ASP A 69 9.63 -32.47 1.43
N ARG A 70 8.39 -32.27 1.90
CA ARG A 70 7.36 -33.32 1.81
C ARG A 70 7.11 -33.76 0.37
N LEU A 71 7.00 -32.82 -0.58
CA LEU A 71 6.84 -33.14 -1.99
C LEU A 71 8.05 -33.90 -2.54
N SER A 72 9.28 -33.49 -2.20
CA SER A 72 10.50 -34.21 -2.59
C SER A 72 10.53 -35.65 -2.08
N VAL A 73 10.04 -35.90 -0.85
CA VAL A 73 9.93 -37.27 -0.32
C VAL A 73 8.89 -38.09 -1.09
N LEU A 74 7.75 -37.50 -1.48
CA LEU A 74 6.73 -38.19 -2.25
C LEU A 74 7.18 -38.46 -3.69
N GLU A 75 7.88 -37.52 -4.31
CA GLU A 75 8.52 -37.66 -5.62
C GLU A 75 9.51 -38.83 -5.61
N GLN A 76 10.42 -38.88 -4.64
CA GLN A 76 11.37 -39.98 -4.51
C GLN A 76 10.67 -41.35 -4.34
N LYS A 77 9.57 -41.41 -3.58
CA LYS A 77 8.80 -42.65 -3.43
C LYS A 77 8.11 -43.06 -4.74
N LEU A 78 7.66 -42.08 -5.52
CA LEU A 78 7.03 -42.34 -6.81
C LEU A 78 8.06 -42.89 -7.80
N ASP A 79 9.24 -42.27 -7.87
CA ASP A 79 10.36 -42.75 -8.69
C ASP A 79 10.74 -44.20 -8.32
N GLN A 80 10.80 -44.52 -7.02
CA GLN A 80 11.06 -45.89 -6.56
C GLN A 80 9.98 -46.89 -6.99
N LEU A 81 8.71 -46.50 -6.97
CA LEU A 81 7.62 -47.36 -7.45
C LEU A 81 7.71 -47.56 -8.97
N ASP A 82 8.05 -46.53 -9.73
CA ASP A 82 8.20 -46.60 -11.17
C ASP A 82 9.43 -47.46 -11.57
N GLU A 83 10.53 -47.39 -10.82
CA GLU A 83 11.71 -48.25 -11.00
C GLU A 83 11.42 -49.73 -10.71
N GLN A 84 10.54 -50.01 -9.73
CA GLN A 84 10.16 -51.36 -9.33
C GLN A 84 9.04 -51.95 -10.19
N GLU A 85 8.43 -51.17 -11.08
CA GLU A 85 7.31 -51.61 -11.90
C GLU A 85 7.76 -52.56 -13.02
N SER A 86 7.33 -53.82 -12.89
CA SER A 86 7.61 -54.87 -13.88
C SER A 86 6.84 -54.70 -15.19
N SER A 87 5.68 -54.04 -15.17
CA SER A 87 4.80 -53.88 -16.31
C SER A 87 5.01 -52.53 -16.99
N HIS A 88 5.80 -52.52 -18.07
CA HIS A 88 5.97 -51.32 -18.91
C HIS A 88 4.64 -50.76 -19.43
N LEU A 89 3.61 -51.59 -19.60
CA LEU A 89 2.28 -51.15 -20.01
C LEU A 89 1.62 -50.24 -18.96
N PHE A 90 1.83 -50.50 -17.67
CA PHE A 90 1.29 -49.68 -16.59
C PHE A 90 1.94 -48.30 -16.58
N LEU A 91 3.25 -48.22 -16.83
CA LEU A 91 3.97 -46.94 -16.98
C LEU A 91 3.53 -46.16 -18.22
N GLY A 92 3.32 -46.85 -19.36
CA GLY A 92 3.01 -46.22 -20.63
C GLY A 92 1.52 -45.91 -20.86
N LYS A 93 0.61 -46.44 -20.04
CA LYS A 93 -0.84 -46.30 -20.25
C LYS A 93 -1.61 -46.27 -18.92
N SER A 94 -1.85 -45.05 -18.42
CA SER A 94 -2.62 -44.81 -17.19
C SER A 94 -3.99 -45.52 -17.14
N ARG A 95 -4.73 -45.62 -18.26
CA ARG A 95 -6.01 -46.36 -18.31
C ARG A 95 -5.89 -47.86 -18.02
N SER A 96 -4.69 -48.40 -18.12
CA SER A 96 -4.37 -49.81 -17.93
C SER A 96 -3.52 -50.02 -16.68
N ASP A 97 -3.20 -48.96 -15.94
CA ASP A 97 -2.50 -49.04 -14.67
C ASP A 97 -3.38 -49.67 -13.61
N LYS A 98 -2.83 -50.67 -12.91
CA LYS A 98 -3.49 -51.37 -11.80
C LYS A 98 -2.68 -51.31 -10.50
N ASN A 99 -1.59 -50.55 -10.49
CA ASN A 99 -0.75 -50.37 -9.33
C ASN A 99 -1.46 -49.44 -8.32
N LEU A 100 -2.15 -50.04 -7.36
CA LEU A 100 -2.95 -49.31 -6.36
C LEU A 100 -2.08 -48.40 -5.49
N ASP A 101 -0.85 -48.82 -5.17
CA ASP A 101 0.07 -48.05 -4.34
C ASP A 101 0.52 -46.78 -5.07
N ARG A 102 0.84 -46.89 -6.37
CA ARG A 102 1.15 -45.74 -7.21
C ARG A 102 -0.03 -44.80 -7.37
N MET A 103 -1.23 -45.33 -7.61
CA MET A 103 -2.45 -44.50 -7.70
C MET A 103 -2.74 -43.76 -6.40
N ALA A 104 -2.58 -44.41 -5.25
CA ALA A 104 -2.77 -43.78 -3.94
C ALA A 104 -1.71 -42.69 -3.69
N LEU A 105 -0.45 -42.96 -4.04
CA LEU A 105 0.64 -42.00 -3.91
C LEU A 105 0.44 -40.78 -4.82
N LEU A 106 0.03 -40.98 -6.06
CA LEU A 106 -0.31 -39.89 -7.00
C LEU A 106 -1.47 -39.03 -6.47
N SER A 107 -2.47 -39.63 -5.83
CA SER A 107 -3.54 -38.88 -5.17
C SER A 107 -3.04 -38.06 -3.97
N GLU A 108 -2.09 -38.58 -3.20
CA GLU A 108 -1.46 -37.83 -2.11
C GLU A 108 -0.62 -36.67 -2.66
N VAL A 109 0.13 -36.90 -3.73
CA VAL A 109 0.92 -35.87 -4.43
C VAL A 109 0.02 -34.74 -4.93
N ASP A 110 -1.09 -35.05 -5.59
CA ASP A 110 -2.05 -34.04 -6.08
C ASP A 110 -2.60 -33.17 -4.94
N SER A 111 -2.97 -33.79 -3.81
CA SER A 111 -3.42 -33.06 -2.63
C SER A 111 -2.31 -32.19 -2.03
N CYS A 112 -1.07 -32.67 -1.99
CA CYS A 112 0.07 -31.93 -1.44
C CYS A 112 0.48 -30.76 -2.35
N LEU A 113 0.45 -30.95 -3.67
CA LEU A 113 0.73 -29.91 -4.66
C LEU A 113 -0.31 -28.79 -4.56
N THR A 114 -1.59 -29.14 -4.49
CA THR A 114 -2.68 -28.14 -4.34
C THR A 114 -2.47 -27.27 -3.09
N ASP A 115 -2.13 -27.89 -1.95
CA ASP A 115 -1.86 -27.18 -0.71
C ASP A 115 -0.58 -26.33 -0.78
N TYR A 116 0.49 -26.86 -1.38
CA TYR A 116 1.74 -26.14 -1.63
C TYR A 116 1.53 -24.90 -2.50
N ASP A 117 0.89 -25.06 -3.66
CA ASP A 117 0.64 -23.98 -4.62
C ASP A 117 -0.26 -22.89 -4.03
N SER A 118 -1.32 -23.28 -3.31
CA SER A 118 -2.18 -22.33 -2.61
C SER A 118 -1.42 -21.53 -1.54
N PHE A 119 -0.46 -22.16 -0.87
CA PHE A 119 0.34 -21.50 0.17
C PHE A 119 1.43 -20.61 -0.43
N LEU A 120 2.03 -21.04 -1.54
CA LEU A 120 2.99 -20.28 -2.30
C LEU A 120 2.35 -19.00 -2.85
N GLU A 121 1.17 -19.10 -3.46
CA GLU A 121 0.43 -17.95 -3.98
C GLU A 121 0.08 -16.95 -2.87
N ARG A 122 -0.47 -17.42 -1.75
CA ARG A 122 -0.75 -16.56 -0.58
C ARG A 122 0.51 -15.90 -0.03
N THR A 123 1.64 -16.60 -0.06
CA THR A 123 2.93 -16.07 0.39
C THR A 123 3.47 -15.03 -0.58
N HIS A 124 3.42 -15.30 -1.89
CA HIS A 124 3.76 -14.34 -2.93
C HIS A 124 2.96 -13.03 -2.78
N ARG A 125 1.63 -13.13 -2.64
CA ARG A 125 0.77 -11.95 -2.43
C ARG A 125 1.14 -11.18 -1.16
N THR A 126 1.53 -11.87 -0.08
CA THR A 126 1.94 -11.23 1.18
C THR A 126 3.31 -10.55 1.06
N LEU A 127 4.25 -11.17 0.34
CA LEU A 127 5.57 -10.59 0.09
C LEU A 127 5.52 -9.38 -0.85
N GLY A 128 4.48 -9.31 -1.70
CA GLY A 128 4.19 -8.15 -2.54
C GLY A 128 3.61 -6.94 -1.80
N LEU A 129 3.25 -7.08 -0.51
CA LEU A 129 2.76 -5.94 0.28
C LEU A 129 3.89 -4.97 0.62
N GLY A 130 3.62 -3.68 0.48
CA GLY A 130 4.58 -2.63 0.80
C GLY A 130 4.81 -2.47 2.30
N PRO A 131 6.00 -1.96 2.71
CA PRO A 131 6.24 -1.58 4.10
C PRO A 131 5.35 -0.38 4.47
N PRO A 132 4.84 -0.31 5.71
CA PRO A 132 4.07 0.84 6.17
C PRO A 132 4.97 2.07 6.34
N SER A 133 4.38 3.27 6.27
CA SER A 133 5.10 4.49 6.63
C SER A 133 5.52 4.46 8.10
N GLN A 134 6.76 4.86 8.39
CA GLN A 134 7.24 4.97 9.77
C GLN A 134 6.37 5.91 10.61
N ARG A 135 5.82 6.95 9.97
CA ARG A 135 4.92 7.90 10.61
C ARG A 135 3.63 7.24 11.09
N ASP A 136 3.03 6.41 10.25
CA ASP A 136 1.76 5.75 10.55
C ASP A 136 1.93 4.69 11.64
N VAL A 137 3.03 3.94 11.59
CA VAL A 137 3.41 3.02 12.67
C VAL A 137 3.57 3.77 13.99
N GLN A 138 4.29 4.90 13.99
CA GLN A 138 4.52 5.67 15.22
C GLN A 138 3.22 6.32 15.74
N ALA A 139 2.37 6.84 14.86
CA ALA A 139 1.08 7.41 15.24
C ALA A 139 0.17 6.37 15.89
N LEU A 140 0.07 5.18 15.28
CA LEU A 140 -0.72 4.08 15.83
C LEU A 140 -0.16 3.60 17.18
N ARG A 141 1.17 3.51 17.32
CA ARG A 141 1.82 3.17 18.58
C ARG A 141 1.53 4.20 19.68
N ASN A 142 1.72 5.48 19.39
CA ASN A 142 1.45 6.56 20.34
C ASN A 142 0.00 6.55 20.81
N TRP A 143 -0.95 6.31 19.90
CA TRP A 143 -2.35 6.20 20.25
C TRP A 143 -2.66 5.00 21.14
N LEU A 144 -2.13 3.82 20.80
CA LEU A 144 -2.31 2.62 21.63
C LEU A 144 -1.67 2.79 23.00
N ASP A 145 -0.50 3.43 23.07
CA ASP A 145 0.20 3.76 24.32
C ASP A 145 -0.60 4.76 25.18
N GLY A 146 -1.22 5.76 24.57
CA GLY A 146 -2.00 6.79 25.25
C GLY A 146 -3.39 6.34 25.70
N THR A 147 -4.11 5.57 24.87
CA THR A 147 -5.47 5.12 25.20
C THR A 147 -5.49 3.86 26.07
N GLY A 148 -4.45 3.02 25.98
CA GLY A 148 -4.46 1.71 26.63
C GLY A 148 -5.60 0.81 26.16
N ALA A 149 -6.15 1.06 24.96
CA ALA A 149 -7.34 0.37 24.46
C ALA A 149 -7.15 -1.15 24.29
N VAL A 150 -5.91 -1.61 24.12
CA VAL A 150 -5.57 -3.01 23.83
C VAL A 150 -4.40 -3.46 24.70
N ALA A 151 -4.35 -4.75 25.04
CA ALA A 151 -3.32 -5.34 25.88
C ALA A 151 -1.90 -5.12 25.30
N ARG A 152 -0.90 -5.01 26.18
CA ARG A 152 0.50 -4.78 25.78
C ARG A 152 1.03 -5.90 24.88
N ASP A 153 0.65 -7.14 25.17
CA ASP A 153 1.08 -8.32 24.41
C ASP A 153 0.50 -8.30 22.99
N GLU A 154 -0.76 -7.85 22.85
CA GLU A 154 -1.44 -7.78 21.56
C GLU A 154 -0.89 -6.67 20.66
N ARG A 155 -0.40 -5.55 21.22
CA ARG A 155 0.24 -4.48 20.43
C ARG A 155 1.74 -4.68 20.20
N ALA A 156 2.36 -5.71 20.79
CA ALA A 156 3.79 -5.97 20.70
C ALA A 156 4.25 -6.24 19.25
N TYR A 157 3.34 -6.60 18.34
CA TYR A 157 3.67 -6.78 16.93
C TYR A 157 4.24 -5.49 16.28
N LEU A 158 3.84 -4.30 16.75
CA LEU A 158 4.28 -3.01 16.21
C LEU A 158 5.76 -2.68 16.50
N THR A 159 6.45 -3.49 17.31
CA THR A 159 7.91 -3.37 17.52
C THR A 159 8.72 -4.07 16.42
N HIS A 160 8.10 -4.96 15.65
CA HIS A 160 8.76 -5.77 14.64
C HIS A 160 8.85 -5.05 13.28
N PHE A 161 9.47 -3.87 13.24
CA PHE A 161 9.46 -2.97 12.06
C PHE A 161 9.84 -3.63 10.73
N GLN A 162 10.75 -4.61 10.74
CA GLN A 162 11.20 -5.33 9.54
C GLN A 162 10.17 -6.33 8.99
N ASP A 163 9.18 -6.71 9.81
CA ASP A 163 8.16 -7.70 9.50
C ASP A 163 6.77 -7.05 9.35
N LEU A 164 6.68 -5.72 9.39
CA LEU A 164 5.43 -4.99 9.23
C LEU A 164 5.13 -4.69 7.76
N VAL A 165 3.86 -4.87 7.37
CA VAL A 165 3.33 -4.56 6.05
C VAL A 165 2.02 -3.79 6.17
N THR A 166 1.68 -2.99 5.16
CA THR A 166 0.35 -2.37 5.05
C THR A 166 -0.53 -3.18 4.12
N VAL A 167 -1.77 -3.45 4.56
CA VAL A 167 -2.80 -4.14 3.75
C VAL A 167 -3.50 -3.16 2.81
N ALA A 168 -3.39 -1.85 3.09
CA ALA A 168 -3.93 -0.83 2.22
C ALA A 168 -3.29 -0.91 0.84
N PRO A 169 -4.06 -0.74 -0.26
CA PRO A 169 -3.48 -0.64 -1.59
C PRO A 169 -2.56 0.59 -1.63
N THR A 170 -1.27 0.35 -1.53
CA THR A 170 -0.27 1.32 -1.94
C THR A 170 -0.39 1.46 -3.44
N GLY A 171 -0.76 2.65 -3.92
CA GLY A 171 -0.59 2.99 -5.33
C GLY A 171 0.90 2.99 -5.62
N ASP A 172 1.46 1.82 -5.92
CA ASP A 172 2.89 1.62 -6.11
C ASP A 172 3.32 2.22 -7.43
N THR A 173 3.64 3.50 -7.38
CA THR A 173 4.48 4.17 -8.37
C THR A 173 5.60 4.86 -7.61
N ALA A 174 6.82 4.86 -8.16
CA ALA A 174 7.92 5.67 -7.60
C ALA A 174 7.52 7.15 -7.42
N VAL A 175 6.54 7.60 -8.19
CA VAL A 175 5.87 8.90 -8.02
C VAL A 175 5.24 9.01 -6.64
N VAL A 176 4.49 8.03 -6.15
CA VAL A 176 3.92 8.04 -4.79
C VAL A 176 5.00 8.02 -3.72
N ARG A 177 6.12 7.32 -3.93
CA ARG A 177 7.26 7.33 -3.00
C ARG A 177 7.92 8.71 -2.95
N LEU A 178 8.10 9.36 -4.10
CA LEU A 178 8.61 10.73 -4.19
C LEU A 178 7.62 11.73 -3.60
N GLU A 179 6.32 11.57 -3.87
CA GLU A 179 5.25 12.38 -3.26
C GLU A 179 5.30 12.26 -1.73
N THR A 180 5.41 11.04 -1.20
CA THR A 180 5.51 10.80 0.26
C THR A 180 6.78 11.41 0.85
N TRP A 181 7.92 11.29 0.17
CA TRP A 181 9.16 11.91 0.60
C TRP A 181 9.09 13.45 0.59
N VAL A 182 8.48 14.03 -0.45
CA VAL A 182 8.24 15.49 -0.53
C VAL A 182 7.27 15.93 0.57
N GLU A 183 6.20 15.16 0.81
CA GLU A 183 5.27 15.41 1.91
C GLU A 183 6.00 15.40 3.26
N ASP A 184 6.83 14.41 3.52
CA ASP A 184 7.61 14.31 4.77
C ASP A 184 8.58 15.49 4.92
N GLN A 185 9.27 15.91 3.86
CA GLN A 185 10.15 17.08 3.91
C GLN A 185 9.38 18.38 4.12
N LEU A 186 8.24 18.55 3.46
CA LEU A 186 7.39 19.73 3.60
C LEU A 186 6.85 19.85 5.03
N ILE A 187 6.42 18.73 5.62
CA ILE A 187 5.93 18.69 7.01
C ILE A 187 7.06 18.96 8.01
N ARG A 188 8.26 18.41 7.77
CA ARG A 188 9.45 18.67 8.60
C ARG A 188 9.85 20.13 8.59
N TYR A 189 9.80 20.77 7.42
CA TYR A 189 10.22 22.15 7.26
C TYR A 189 9.14 23.15 7.72
N TYR A 190 7.86 22.77 7.58
CA TYR A 190 6.74 23.68 7.83
C TYR A 190 5.71 23.03 8.76
N SER A 191 6.06 22.97 10.04
CA SER A 191 5.24 22.39 11.12
C SER A 191 3.85 23.04 11.24
N GLY A 192 3.66 24.28 10.75
CA GLY A 192 2.39 24.99 10.72
C GLY A 192 1.31 24.33 9.85
N PHE A 193 1.67 23.46 8.89
CA PHE A 193 0.69 22.68 8.13
C PHE A 193 0.03 21.56 8.93
N ARG A 194 0.53 21.25 10.14
CA ARG A 194 -0.15 20.30 11.03
C ARG A 194 -1.53 20.81 11.50
N ASN A 195 -1.75 22.12 11.48
CA ASN A 195 -2.89 22.79 12.12
C ASN A 195 -4.00 23.20 11.12
N GLY A 196 -4.29 22.37 10.13
CA GLY A 196 -5.37 22.62 9.16
C GLY A 196 -6.76 22.28 9.75
N PRO A 197 -7.85 23.00 9.43
CA PRO A 197 -9.17 22.81 10.05
C PRO A 197 -9.94 21.55 9.60
N TYR A 198 -9.32 20.64 8.87
CA TYR A 198 -9.99 19.44 8.33
C TYR A 198 -9.67 18.22 9.20
N HIS A 199 -10.24 18.20 10.40
CA HIS A 199 -10.21 17.10 11.36
C HIS A 199 -11.64 16.66 11.62
N ASP A 200 -12.06 15.47 11.17
CA ASP A 200 -13.42 14.98 11.41
C ASP A 200 -13.48 13.47 11.72
N ALA A 201 -12.38 12.85 12.21
CA ALA A 201 -12.39 11.43 12.58
C ALA A 201 -12.02 11.13 14.05
N SER A 202 -11.12 11.90 14.67
CA SER A 202 -10.73 11.72 16.08
C SER A 202 -10.36 13.05 16.74
N ASN A 203 -10.76 13.21 18.00
CA ASN A 203 -10.48 14.37 18.86
C ASN A 203 -9.23 14.16 19.76
N ASP A 204 -8.48 13.07 19.60
CA ASP A 204 -7.28 12.78 20.40
C ASP A 204 -6.04 13.52 19.85
N ALA A 205 -5.39 14.31 20.70
CA ALA A 205 -4.18 15.07 20.40
C ALA A 205 -2.97 14.18 19.99
N ASN A 206 -2.99 12.89 20.34
CA ASN A 206 -1.95 11.93 19.95
C ASN A 206 -2.24 11.20 18.63
N VAL A 207 -3.43 11.39 18.05
CA VAL A 207 -3.86 10.75 16.80
C VAL A 207 -3.83 11.75 15.67
N TYR A 208 -2.73 11.77 14.95
CA TYR A 208 -2.64 12.55 13.73
C TYR A 208 -3.18 11.76 12.54
N ILE A 209 -4.50 11.62 12.44
CA ILE A 209 -5.16 11.12 11.21
C ILE A 209 -5.02 12.22 10.16
N TYR A 210 -4.09 11.99 9.24
CA TYR A 210 -3.82 12.93 8.18
C TYR A 210 -4.78 12.72 7.01
N SER A 211 -5.80 13.57 6.93
CA SER A 211 -6.78 13.64 5.83
C SER A 211 -6.50 14.82 4.87
N GLY A 212 -5.29 15.37 4.88
CA GLY A 212 -4.94 16.60 4.19
C GLY A 212 -4.82 16.45 2.68
N SER A 213 -5.93 16.40 1.96
CA SER A 213 -5.96 16.53 0.49
C SER A 213 -5.19 17.77 0.01
N LEU A 214 -5.11 18.82 0.83
CA LEU A 214 -4.33 20.03 0.60
C LEU A 214 -2.82 19.79 0.58
N ILE A 215 -2.29 18.96 1.46
CA ILE A 215 -0.84 18.73 1.53
C ILE A 215 -0.42 17.76 0.43
N ARG A 216 -1.26 16.78 0.10
CA ARG A 216 -1.09 15.99 -1.13
C ARG A 216 -1.08 16.87 -2.38
N ARG A 217 -1.99 17.85 -2.46
CA ARG A 217 -2.00 18.85 -3.55
C ARG A 217 -0.76 19.74 -3.53
N ALA A 218 -0.31 20.19 -2.35
CA ALA A 218 0.88 21.01 -2.20
C ALA A 218 2.16 20.26 -2.58
N ALA A 219 2.28 19.00 -2.15
CA ALA A 219 3.39 18.12 -2.53
C ALA A 219 3.41 17.86 -4.03
N LYS A 220 2.24 17.61 -4.65
CA LYS A 220 2.12 17.51 -6.11
C LYS A 220 2.52 18.80 -6.82
N ALA A 221 2.09 19.95 -6.32
CA ALA A 221 2.46 21.24 -6.88
C ALA A 221 3.97 21.51 -6.75
N LEU A 222 4.56 21.19 -5.59
CA LEU A 222 5.99 21.33 -5.34
C LEU A 222 6.83 20.38 -6.21
N LEU A 223 6.36 19.15 -6.40
CA LEU A 223 7.00 18.17 -7.27
C LEU A 223 6.96 18.62 -8.74
N LEU A 224 5.81 19.11 -9.21
CA LEU A 224 5.70 19.75 -10.53
C LEU A 224 6.64 20.95 -10.66
N PHE A 225 6.73 21.80 -9.64
CA PHE A 225 7.63 22.95 -9.62
C PHE A 225 9.11 22.55 -9.65
N MET A 226 9.50 21.48 -8.94
CA MET A 226 10.87 20.97 -8.98
C MET A 226 11.24 20.42 -10.36
N ILE A 227 10.32 19.68 -11.01
CA ILE A 227 10.52 19.15 -12.37
C ILE A 227 10.65 20.30 -13.37
N THR A 228 9.76 21.31 -13.29
CA THR A 228 9.84 22.46 -14.20
C THR A 228 11.11 23.26 -13.97
N MET A 229 11.53 23.50 -12.72
CA MET A 229 12.80 24.16 -12.44
C MET A 229 14.00 23.36 -12.95
N LEU A 230 14.00 22.04 -12.81
CA LEU A 230 15.06 21.18 -13.34
C LEU A 230 15.21 21.30 -14.87
N LEU A 231 14.10 21.46 -15.59
CA LEU A 231 14.07 21.62 -17.04
C LEU A 231 14.39 23.06 -17.49
N LEU A 232 13.89 24.07 -16.77
CA LEU A 232 13.99 25.49 -17.19
C LEU A 232 15.26 26.19 -16.67
N ALA A 233 15.76 25.82 -15.49
CA ALA A 233 16.97 26.39 -14.90
C ALA A 233 18.21 26.33 -15.83
N PRO A 234 18.55 25.20 -16.49
CA PRO A 234 19.72 25.16 -17.36
C PRO A 234 19.58 26.11 -18.56
N VAL A 235 18.37 26.32 -19.07
CA VAL A 235 18.11 27.27 -20.16
C VAL A 235 18.34 28.71 -19.69
N ILE A 236 17.81 29.06 -18.51
CA ILE A 236 17.94 30.41 -17.93
C ILE A 236 19.41 30.70 -17.57
N LEU A 237 20.10 29.76 -16.91
CA LEU A 237 21.50 29.91 -16.53
C LEU A 237 22.41 30.05 -17.75
N CYS A 238 22.15 29.30 -18.82
CA CYS A 238 22.89 29.44 -20.07
C CYS A 238 22.66 30.80 -20.75
N ASN A 239 21.47 31.37 -20.62
CA ASN A 239 21.16 32.68 -21.18
C ASN A 239 21.94 33.81 -20.49
N ILE A 240 22.08 33.74 -19.17
CA ILE A 240 22.77 34.77 -18.37
C ILE A 240 24.31 34.64 -18.47
N THR A 241 24.81 33.43 -18.66
CA THR A 241 26.25 33.16 -18.67
C THR A 241 26.85 33.58 -20.02
N HIS A 242 27.86 34.45 -20.03
CA HIS A 242 28.49 34.90 -21.28
C HIS A 242 29.55 33.94 -21.84
N SER A 243 30.19 33.13 -21.01
CA SER A 243 31.26 32.21 -21.43
C SER A 243 30.73 30.88 -21.93
N VAL A 244 31.19 30.44 -23.11
CA VAL A 244 30.78 29.17 -23.74
C VAL A 244 31.13 27.95 -22.86
N SER A 245 32.31 27.93 -22.25
CA SER A 245 32.74 26.78 -21.42
C SER A 245 31.85 26.55 -20.20
N LEU A 246 31.42 27.61 -19.49
CA LEU A 246 30.51 27.48 -18.36
C LEU A 246 29.12 26.99 -18.79
N ARG A 247 28.62 27.41 -19.96
CA ARG A 247 27.33 26.91 -20.50
C ARG A 247 27.38 25.39 -20.70
N VAL A 248 28.47 24.88 -21.27
CA VAL A 248 28.65 23.43 -21.47
C VAL A 248 28.67 22.67 -20.15
N ILE A 249 29.40 23.18 -19.14
CA ILE A 249 29.46 22.56 -17.81
C ILE A 249 28.07 22.53 -17.14
N ILE A 250 27.31 23.62 -17.22
CA ILE A 250 25.95 23.71 -16.67
C ILE A 250 25.03 22.70 -17.35
N ILE A 251 25.03 22.62 -18.68
CA ILE A 251 24.22 21.66 -19.42
C ILE A 251 24.60 20.22 -19.02
N MET A 252 25.90 19.90 -18.95
CA MET A 252 26.38 18.58 -18.55
C MET A 252 25.92 18.19 -17.14
N ALA A 253 26.01 19.11 -16.17
CA ALA A 253 25.59 18.83 -14.80
C ALA A 253 24.08 18.58 -14.70
N PHE A 254 23.26 19.43 -15.35
CA PHE A 254 21.81 19.28 -15.35
C PHE A 254 21.34 18.04 -16.11
N THR A 255 21.97 17.70 -17.25
CA THR A 255 21.63 16.47 -17.99
C THR A 255 21.98 15.21 -17.20
N ILE A 256 23.14 15.17 -16.53
CA ILE A 256 23.50 14.06 -15.63
C ILE A 256 22.48 13.93 -14.50
N SER A 257 22.09 15.04 -13.87
CA SER A 257 21.07 15.01 -12.80
C SER A 257 19.71 14.52 -13.29
N TYR A 258 19.29 14.95 -14.49
CA TYR A 258 18.05 14.52 -15.13
C TYR A 258 18.08 13.03 -15.47
N LEU A 259 19.17 12.53 -16.05
CA LEU A 259 19.36 11.11 -16.34
C LEU A 259 19.38 10.26 -15.08
N LEU A 260 19.94 10.76 -13.98
CA LEU A 260 19.96 10.05 -12.70
C LEU A 260 18.54 9.94 -12.10
N ILE A 261 17.77 11.03 -12.12
CA ILE A 261 16.36 11.04 -11.69
C ILE A 261 15.52 10.12 -12.59
N LEU A 262 15.68 10.22 -13.91
CA LEU A 262 15.01 9.33 -14.86
C LEU A 262 15.40 7.87 -14.66
N SER A 263 16.66 7.56 -14.36
CA SER A 263 17.10 6.19 -14.12
C SER A 263 16.45 5.59 -12.87
N ILE A 264 16.32 6.38 -11.81
CA ILE A 264 15.61 5.96 -10.58
C ILE A 264 14.13 5.70 -10.88
N LEU A 265 13.47 6.58 -11.63
CA LEU A 265 12.07 6.44 -12.05
C LEU A 265 11.86 5.30 -13.06
N ALA A 266 12.79 5.10 -13.98
CA ALA A 266 12.73 4.05 -14.98
C ALA A 266 12.97 2.68 -14.35
N LYS A 267 13.90 2.57 -13.39
CA LYS A 267 14.15 1.32 -12.65
C LYS A 267 12.91 0.84 -11.91
N SER A 268 12.11 1.74 -11.34
CA SER A 268 10.84 1.35 -10.72
C SER A 268 9.84 0.87 -11.78
N ARG A 269 9.71 1.59 -12.89
CA ARG A 269 8.75 1.28 -13.95
C ARG A 269 9.09 -0.01 -14.71
N THR A 270 10.37 -0.29 -14.91
CA THR A 270 10.85 -1.54 -15.51
C THR A 270 10.67 -2.72 -14.55
N MET A 271 10.87 -2.52 -13.24
CA MET A 271 10.55 -3.55 -12.24
C MET A 271 9.05 -3.85 -12.22
N GLU A 272 8.20 -2.82 -12.31
CA GLU A 272 6.74 -2.95 -12.44
C GLU A 272 6.33 -3.71 -13.71
N LEU A 273 6.93 -3.40 -14.87
CA LEU A 273 6.65 -4.08 -16.15
C LEU A 273 7.11 -5.54 -16.17
N ILE A 274 8.24 -5.85 -15.54
CA ILE A 274 8.73 -7.24 -15.43
C ILE A 274 7.80 -8.05 -14.52
N ILE A 275 7.33 -7.48 -13.41
CA ILE A 275 6.37 -8.14 -12.52
C ILE A 275 5.01 -8.31 -13.22
N ALA A 276 4.53 -7.30 -13.95
CA ALA A 276 3.27 -7.36 -14.68
C ALA A 276 3.30 -8.23 -15.95
N GLY A 277 4.47 -8.47 -16.53
CA GLY A 277 4.66 -9.36 -17.68
C GLY A 277 5.00 -10.81 -17.29
N ALA A 278 5.24 -11.07 -16.00
CA ALA A 278 5.52 -12.40 -15.45
C ALA A 278 4.28 -13.11 -14.88
N THR A 279 3.10 -12.48 -14.98
CA THR A 279 1.76 -13.10 -14.78
C THR A 279 1.15 -13.46 -16.12
#